data_AF-A0A1B6EU78-F1
#
_entry.id   AF-A0A1B6EU78-F1
#
_cell.length_a   1.000
_cell.length_b   1.000
_cell.length_c   1.000
_cell.angle_alpha   90.00
_cell.angle_beta   90.00
_cell.angle_gamma   90.00
#
_symmetry.space_group_name_H-M   'P 1'
#
loop_
_entity.id
_entity.type
_entity.pdbx_description
1 polymer ?
#
loop_
_entity_poly.entity_id
_entity_poly.type
_entity_poly.pdbx_seq_one_letter_code
_entity_poly.pdbx_strand_id
1 'polypeptide(L)'
;DFKPPLYLQHQGHSRTIIGVEVLRDESVILLVLDPSHTPGQMAELRGTNTAISTMRLIRKSLMAMKARHYQVVAVCGIMDTDAEYQQSKVLRSMRVPQER
;
A
#
# COMPACT_ATOMS: atom_id res chain seq x y z
N ASP A 1 10.32 11.60 10.52
CA ASP A 1 10.23 11.76 9.06
C ASP A 1 8.90 11.26 8.52
N PHE A 2 8.30 12.01 7.60
CA PHE A 2 7.13 11.58 6.86
C PHE A 2 7.50 10.40 5.93
N LYS A 3 6.61 9.41 5.84
CA LYS A 3 6.72 8.29 4.91
C LYS A 3 5.49 8.32 3.99
N PRO A 4 5.68 8.51 2.67
CA PRO A 4 4.58 8.46 1.73
C PRO A 4 3.90 7.08 1.72
N PRO A 5 2.61 7.01 1.36
CA PRO A 5 1.92 5.73 1.18
C PRO A 5 2.52 4.95 0.00
N LEU A 6 2.29 3.63 -0.01
CA LEU A 6 2.79 2.74 -1.05
C LEU A 6 1.71 2.44 -2.09
N TYR A 7 2.06 2.56 -3.36
CA TYR A 7 1.20 2.07 -4.44
C TYR A 7 1.32 0.55 -4.50
N LEU A 8 0.18 -0.14 -4.51
CA LEU A 8 0.09 -1.60 -4.51
C LEU A 8 -0.65 -2.06 -5.75
N GLN A 9 0.04 -2.84 -6.58
CA GLN A 9 -0.51 -3.40 -7.82
C GLN A 9 -0.63 -4.92 -7.71
N HIS A 10 -1.72 -5.47 -8.23
CA HIS A 10 -1.79 -6.85 -8.69
C HIS A 10 -2.51 -6.92 -10.04
N GLN A 11 -2.59 -8.09 -10.66
CA GLN A 11 -3.31 -8.24 -11.93
C GLN A 11 -4.77 -7.75 -11.79
N GLY A 12 -5.15 -6.80 -12.64
CA GLY A 12 -6.52 -6.27 -12.76
C GLY A 12 -6.91 -5.16 -11.78
N HIS A 13 -6.13 -4.83 -10.75
CA HIS A 13 -6.51 -3.80 -9.78
C HIS A 13 -5.32 -3.19 -9.03
N SER A 14 -5.49 -1.95 -8.57
CA SER A 14 -4.50 -1.22 -7.77
C SER A 14 -5.12 -0.64 -6.50
N ARG A 15 -4.32 -0.52 -5.44
CA ARG A 15 -4.72 0.03 -4.14
C ARG A 15 -3.57 0.85 -3.55
N THR A 16 -3.81 1.51 -2.43
CA THR A 16 -2.80 2.30 -1.72
C THR A 16 -2.65 1.82 -0.29
N ILE A 17 -1.45 1.38 0.10
CA ILE A 17 -1.14 1.03 1.50
C ILE A 17 -0.77 2.31 2.23
N ILE A 18 -1.50 2.63 3.31
CA ILE A 18 -1.30 3.83 4.12
C ILE A 18 -0.70 3.54 5.51
N GLY A 19 -0.54 2.27 5.86
CA GLY A 19 0.02 1.88 7.14
C GLY A 19 -0.03 0.38 7.37
N VAL A 20 0.49 -0.02 8.54
CA VAL A 20 0.53 -1.40 9.00
C VAL A 20 0.27 -1.45 10.50
N GLU A 21 -0.52 -2.41 10.94
CA GLU A 21 -0.72 -2.76 12.34
C GLU A 21 -0.01 -4.09 12.61
N VAL A 22 0.78 -4.13 13.68
CA VAL A 22 1.35 -5.37 14.22
C VAL A 22 0.60 -5.69 15.49
N LEU A 23 -0.14 -6.79 15.49
CA LEU A 23 -0.93 -7.23 16.64
C LEU A 23 -0.02 -7.89 17.69
N ARG A 24 -0.57 -8.17 18.87
CA ARG A 24 0.18 -8.79 19.98
C ARG A 24 0.69 -10.19 19.68
N ASP A 25 0.02 -10.89 18.78
CA ASP A 25 0.42 -12.21 18.27
C ASP A 25 1.36 -12.11 17.05
N GLU A 26 1.95 -10.93 16.84
CA GLU A 26 2.85 -10.61 15.72
C GLU A 26 2.18 -10.67 14.33
N SER A 27 0.86 -10.90 14.27
CA SER A 27 0.15 -10.87 13.01
C SER A 27 0.14 -9.47 12.41
N VAL A 28 0.29 -9.42 11.09
CA VAL A 28 0.41 -8.17 10.32
C VAL A 28 -0.89 -7.90 9.60
N ILE A 29 -1.45 -6.70 9.82
CA ILE A 29 -2.62 -6.17 9.12
C ILE A 29 -2.21 -4.93 8.33
N LEU A 30 -2.44 -4.93 7.03
CA LEU A 30 -2.24 -3.76 6.19
C LEU A 30 -3.44 -2.82 6.29
N LEU A 31 -3.19 -1.51 6.29
CA LEU A 31 -4.21 -0.49 6.12
C LEU A 31 -4.22 -0.07 4.65
N VAL A 32 -5.26 -0.44 3.92
CA VAL A 32 -5.32 -0.33 2.45
C VAL A 32 -6.54 0.47 2.02
N LEU A 33 -6.30 1.56 1.29
CA LEU A 33 -7.34 2.32 0.59
C LEU A 33 -7.57 1.69 -0.79
N ASP A 34 -8.83 1.43 -1.12
CA ASP A 34 -9.24 0.89 -2.41
C ASP A 34 -10.03 1.96 -3.18
N PRO A 35 -9.65 2.31 -4.42
CA PRO A 35 -10.38 3.30 -5.22
C PRO A 35 -11.80 2.87 -5.59
N SER A 36 -12.15 1.60 -5.42
CA SER A 36 -13.51 1.09 -5.62
C SER A 36 -14.45 1.34 -4.44
N HIS A 37 -13.95 1.81 -3.29
CA HIS A 37 -14.83 2.20 -2.18
C HIS A 37 -15.59 3.48 -2.50
N THR A 38 -16.89 3.49 -2.21
CA THR A 38 -17.72 4.68 -2.44
C THR A 38 -17.40 5.78 -1.42
N PRO A 39 -17.65 7.06 -1.75
CA PRO A 39 -17.49 8.15 -0.79
C PRO A 39 -18.26 7.94 0.51
N GLY A 40 -19.46 7.33 0.45
CA GLY A 40 -20.28 7.02 1.62
C GLY A 40 -19.61 6.01 2.55
N GLN A 41 -19.00 4.94 2.00
CA GLN A 41 -18.25 3.95 2.79
C GLN A 41 -17.04 4.55 3.49
N MET A 42 -16.43 5.57 2.88
CA MET A 42 -15.24 6.24 3.39
C MET A 42 -15.54 7.41 4.33
N ALA A 43 -16.75 7.97 4.29
CA ALA A 43 -17.13 9.16 5.07
C ALA A 43 -17.04 8.92 6.58
N GLU A 44 -17.28 7.70 7.06
CA GLU A 44 -17.26 7.34 8.48
C GLU A 44 -15.86 7.37 9.10
N LEU A 45 -14.77 7.39 8.30
CA LEU A 45 -13.40 7.58 8.80
C LEU A 45 -13.16 8.98 9.39
N ARG A 46 -14.06 9.94 9.15
CA ARG A 46 -13.95 11.29 9.70
C ARG A 46 -14.17 11.34 11.22
N GLY A 47 -14.78 10.31 11.81
CA GLY A 47 -15.06 10.24 13.24
C GLY A 47 -14.61 8.91 13.84
N THR A 48 -13.91 8.95 14.96
CA THR A 48 -13.42 7.75 15.67
C THR A 48 -14.56 6.82 16.10
N ASN A 49 -15.69 7.37 16.53
CA ASN A 49 -16.86 6.63 16.98
C ASN A 49 -17.61 5.91 15.84
N THR A 50 -17.47 6.40 14.61
CA THR A 50 -18.13 5.85 13.41
C THR A 50 -17.20 4.97 12.59
N ALA A 51 -15.89 5.05 12.80
CA ALA A 51 -14.90 4.42 11.94
C ALA A 51 -14.86 2.89 12.01
N ILE A 52 -15.56 2.21 12.93
CA ILE A 52 -15.43 0.76 13.13
C ILE A 52 -15.73 -0.03 11.83
N SER A 53 -16.81 0.32 11.14
CA SER A 53 -17.23 -0.28 9.86
C SER A 53 -16.18 -0.04 8.78
N THR A 54 -15.74 1.21 8.60
CA THR A 54 -14.72 1.52 7.59
C THR A 54 -13.34 0.95 7.94
N MET A 55 -13.01 0.79 9.22
CA MET A 55 -11.78 0.12 9.63
C MET A 55 -11.78 -1.34 9.19
N ARG A 56 -12.92 -2.04 9.23
CA ARG A 56 -13.04 -3.41 8.64
C ARG A 56 -12.85 -3.40 7.12
N LEU A 57 -13.27 -2.33 6.45
CA LEU A 57 -13.13 -2.17 5.01
C LEU A 57 -11.65 -2.01 4.60
N ILE A 58 -10.88 -1.19 5.33
CA ILE A 58 -9.49 -0.87 4.99
C ILE A 58 -8.46 -1.84 5.57
N ARG A 59 -8.76 -2.55 6.67
CA ARG A 59 -7.86 -3.56 7.24
C ARG A 59 -7.82 -4.81 6.36
N LYS A 60 -6.64 -5.15 5.85
CA LYS A 60 -6.40 -6.34 5.04
C LYS A 60 -5.35 -7.20 5.73
N SER A 61 -5.75 -8.39 6.19
CA SER A 61 -4.79 -9.39 6.64
C SER A 61 -3.98 -9.92 5.46
N LEU A 62 -2.77 -10.43 5.72
CA LEU A 62 -1.96 -11.07 4.69
C LEU A 62 -2.69 -12.27 4.06
N MET A 63 -3.55 -12.97 4.80
CA MET A 63 -4.38 -14.06 4.28
C MET A 63 -5.43 -13.60 3.24
N ALA A 64 -5.83 -12.34 3.27
CA ALA A 64 -6.73 -11.75 2.28
C ALA A 64 -6.02 -11.37 0.97
N MET A 65 -4.69 -11.39 0.95
CA MET A 65 -3.85 -11.02 -0.19
C MET A 65 -3.58 -12.24 -1.09
N LYS A 66 -4.56 -12.62 -1.92
CA LYS A 66 -4.57 -13.88 -2.68
C LYS A 66 -4.09 -13.81 -4.13
N ALA A 67 -3.70 -12.64 -4.64
CA ALA A 67 -3.23 -12.55 -6.02
C ALA A 67 -1.90 -13.29 -6.19
N ARG A 68 -1.67 -13.85 -7.38
CA ARG A 68 -0.45 -14.63 -7.69
C ARG A 68 0.84 -13.83 -7.48
N HIS A 69 0.79 -12.53 -7.76
CA HIS A 69 1.91 -11.63 -7.58
C HIS A 69 1.40 -10.24 -7.15
N TYR A 70 2.24 -9.54 -6.41
CA TYR A 70 2.05 -8.15 -6.05
C TYR A 70 3.29 -7.36 -6.43
N GLN A 71 3.10 -6.12 -6.88
CA GLN A 71 4.16 -5.15 -7.08
C GLN A 71 3.87 -3.94 -6.19
N VAL A 72 4.93 -3.37 -5.63
CA VAL A 72 4.83 -2.20 -4.76
C VAL A 72 5.72 -1.10 -5.32
N VAL A 73 5.22 0.13 -5.36
CA VAL A 73 6.02 1.32 -5.66
C VAL A 73 6.06 2.20 -4.42
N ALA A 74 7.28 2.53 -3.99
CA ALA A 74 7.56 3.41 -2.87
C ALA A 74 8.20 4.70 -3.37
N VAL A 75 7.81 5.83 -2.81
CA VAL A 75 8.49 7.11 -3.03
C VAL A 75 9.65 7.20 -2.03
N CYS A 76 10.88 7.14 -2.54
CA CYS A 76 12.09 7.10 -1.72
C CYS A 76 12.81 8.45 -1.61
N GLY A 77 12.37 9.47 -2.35
CA GLY A 77 13.01 10.78 -2.39
C GLY A 77 12.67 11.52 -3.68
N ILE A 78 13.47 12.53 -3.98
CA ILE A 78 13.46 13.29 -5.23
C ILE A 78 14.74 12.97 -6.01
N MET A 79 14.72 13.28 -7.31
CA MET A 79 15.93 13.27 -8.14
C MET A 79 16.46 14.70 -8.18
N ASP A 80 17.60 14.94 -7.54
CA ASP A 80 18.19 16.26 -7.37
C ASP A 80 19.17 16.59 -8.50
N THR A 81 19.70 15.56 -9.16
CA THR A 81 20.72 15.70 -10.22
C THR A 81 20.24 15.17 -11.57
N ASP A 82 20.80 15.71 -12.66
CA ASP A 82 20.53 15.17 -14.00
C ASP A 82 20.99 13.71 -14.10
N ALA A 83 22.07 13.33 -13.40
CA ALA A 83 22.55 11.95 -13.36
C ALA A 83 21.50 10.98 -12.78
N GLU A 84 20.84 11.33 -11.68
CA GLU A 84 19.73 10.55 -11.11
C GLU A 84 18.54 10.49 -12.07
N TYR A 85 18.21 11.61 -12.71
CA TYR A 85 17.18 11.67 -13.75
C TYR A 85 17.48 10.71 -14.92
N GLN A 86 18.69 10.76 -15.50
CA GLN A 86 19.09 9.85 -16.57
C GLN A 86 19.03 8.38 -16.13
N GLN A 87 19.46 8.06 -14.90
CA GLN A 87 19.41 6.70 -14.36
C GLN A 87 17.96 6.19 -14.20
N SER A 88 17.03 7.06 -13.78
CA SER A 88 15.62 6.71 -13.58
C SER A 88 14.86 6.33 -14.85
N LYS A 89 15.36 6.72 -16.03
CA LYS A 89 14.76 6.37 -17.33
C LYS A 89 14.70 4.86 -17.55
N VAL A 90 15.60 4.12 -16.91
CA VAL A 90 15.56 2.66 -16.89
C VAL A 90 14.85 2.22 -15.62
N LEU A 91 13.57 1.87 -15.72
CA LEU A 91 12.81 1.32 -14.61
C LEU A 91 13.36 -0.04 -14.20
N ARG A 92 13.89 -0.11 -12.97
CA ARG A 92 14.37 -1.34 -12.34
C ARG A 92 13.37 -1.78 -11.28
N SER A 93 13.18 -3.09 -11.15
CA SER A 93 12.37 -3.68 -10.09
C SER A 93 13.20 -4.66 -9.27
N MET A 94 12.93 -4.74 -7.98
CA MET A 94 13.46 -5.78 -7.11
C MET A 94 12.46 -6.93 -7.05
N ARG A 95 12.89 -8.15 -7.40
CA ARG A 95 12.06 -9.35 -7.26
C ARG A 95 12.27 -9.95 -5.87
N VAL A 96 11.16 -10.31 -5.23
CA VAL A 96 11.13 -11.00 -3.93
C VAL A 96 10.27 -12.27 -4.09
N PRO A 97 10.76 -13.47 -3.72
CA PRO A 97 12.14 -13.74 -3.31
C PRO A 97 13.13 -13.46 -4.47
N GLN A 98 14.37 -13.14 -4.12
CA GLN A 98 15.43 -13.05 -5.13
C GLN A 98 15.68 -14.46 -5.71
N GLU A 99 15.81 -14.55 -7.02
CA GLU A 99 16.24 -15.80 -7.67
C GLU A 99 17.63 -16.16 -7.11
N ARG A 100 17.84 -17.45 -6.79
CA ARG A 100 19.12 -17.96 -6.26
C ARG A 100 20.22 -17.93 -7.30
#